data_AF-A0A327PRQ2-F1
#
_entry.id   AF-A0A327PRQ2-F1
#
_cell.length_a   1.000
_cell.length_b   1.000
_cell.length_c   1.000
_cell.angle_alpha   90.00
_cell.angle_beta   90.00
_cell.angle_gamma   90.00
#
_symmetry.space_group_name_H-M   'P 1'
#
loop_
_entity.id
_entity.type
_entity.pdbx_description
1 polymer ?
#
loop_
_entity_poly.entity_id
_entity_poly.type
_entity_poly.pdbx_seq_one_letter_code
_entity_poly.pdbx_strand_id
1 'polypeptide(L)'
;MKTVKLGKLTLPDFAAEKAIGVRGNGSLMYAKEVVSGRIPPKFGLDLTSEDNKAKLAIQRIKLEPDLKIGVINAGIYSKAEVISHIEKQTSFGKQIADAEVKYAEYMMNQMLGKIPVASLRFVMPKAEALPTIPKEWKIIPKAQWKLFSNKVLFCENTTDSVTNEVANYRINNVHPVFENRGFELIKLTGVNDNRSNFAARAKESRVVYISGIGHGNYDNFTGHGNASLIRVGSYDPTEVDHSSIHLLSCRTGRDLGPNTVSKGAVSFMGYTENFTFTWANSTLFWKADSQYDISMALGRTAQQAVSDSVAQFNVGMASVPGTTTAALLMQDRDLMRSPMSGIAWGSKTAKIQPYLFYNMTLADYTIRRF
;
A
#
# COMPACT_ATOMS: atom_id res chain seq x y z
N MET A 1 -19.58 13.21 16.52
CA MET A 1 -18.49 14.02 17.09
C MET A 1 -18.63 15.45 16.58
N LYS A 2 -18.47 16.47 17.43
CA LYS A 2 -18.56 17.88 17.01
C LYS A 2 -17.39 18.22 16.09
N THR A 3 -17.63 19.06 15.08
CA THR A 3 -16.61 19.53 14.15
C THR A 3 -16.40 21.04 14.25
N VAL A 4 -15.20 21.49 13.90
CA VAL A 4 -14.76 22.89 13.89
C VAL A 4 -14.18 23.21 12.53
N LYS A 5 -14.54 24.37 11.99
CA LYS A 5 -13.99 24.88 10.72
C LYS A 5 -12.76 25.72 10.98
N LEU A 6 -11.63 25.35 10.37
CA LEU A 6 -10.36 26.07 10.42
C LEU A 6 -9.89 26.34 8.99
N GLY A 7 -10.19 27.54 8.50
CA GLY A 7 -9.95 27.93 7.11
C GLY A 7 -10.82 27.10 6.15
N LYS A 8 -10.18 26.35 5.25
CA LYS A 8 -10.84 25.42 4.32
C LYS A 8 -11.03 24.01 4.88
N LEU A 9 -10.51 23.72 6.08
CA LEU A 9 -10.61 22.41 6.70
C LEU A 9 -11.78 22.35 7.67
N THR A 10 -12.46 21.21 7.70
CA THR A 10 -13.44 20.84 8.73
C THR A 10 -12.83 19.70 9.53
N LEU A 11 -12.53 19.93 10.80
CA LEU A 11 -11.84 18.98 11.67
C LEU A 11 -12.76 18.55 12.82
N PRO A 12 -12.60 17.34 13.37
CA PRO A 12 -13.12 17.01 14.70
C PRO A 12 -12.64 18.01 15.77
N ASP A 13 -13.46 18.30 16.78
CA ASP A 13 -13.15 19.30 17.83
C ASP A 13 -11.78 19.01 18.48
N PHE A 14 -11.52 17.77 18.89
CA PHE A 14 -10.23 17.36 19.47
C PHE A 14 -9.04 17.56 18.51
N ALA A 15 -9.25 17.35 17.20
CA ALA A 15 -8.21 17.49 16.19
C ALA A 15 -7.92 18.97 15.88
N ALA A 16 -8.91 19.85 16.05
CA ALA A 16 -8.75 21.30 15.91
C ALA A 16 -7.91 21.91 17.04
N GLU A 17 -7.80 21.23 18.19
CA GLU A 17 -6.98 21.64 19.34
C GLU A 17 -5.53 21.16 19.25
N LYS A 18 -5.21 20.29 18.31
CA LYS A 18 -3.84 19.78 18.13
C LYS A 18 -2.88 20.88 17.70
N ALA A 19 -1.68 20.83 18.27
CA ALA A 19 -0.57 21.63 17.78
C ALA A 19 -0.22 21.23 16.33
N ILE A 20 0.13 22.22 15.52
CA ILE A 20 0.51 22.07 14.11
C ILE A 20 1.96 22.50 13.84
N GLY A 21 2.71 22.85 14.89
CA GLY A 21 4.12 23.14 14.77
C GLY A 21 4.80 23.51 16.09
N VAL A 22 6.10 23.78 16.02
CA VAL A 22 6.94 24.24 17.14
C VAL A 22 7.68 25.50 16.72
N ARG A 23 7.70 26.52 17.58
CA ARG A 23 8.40 27.78 17.36
C ARG A 23 9.90 27.64 17.68
N GLY A 24 10.71 28.60 17.25
CA GLY A 24 12.16 28.61 17.53
C GLY A 24 12.53 28.59 19.02
N ASN A 25 11.64 29.04 19.91
CA ASN A 25 11.80 28.95 21.37
C ASN A 25 11.26 27.64 21.98
N GLY A 26 10.88 26.65 21.16
CA GLY A 26 10.32 25.37 21.60
C GLY A 26 8.84 25.41 22.01
N SER A 27 8.15 26.56 21.97
CA SER A 27 6.71 26.63 22.25
C SER A 27 5.87 26.05 21.09
N LEU A 28 4.71 25.48 21.42
CA LEU A 28 3.82 24.90 20.41
C LEU A 28 3.04 25.98 19.65
N MET A 29 2.66 25.65 18.43
CA MET A 29 1.83 26.48 17.55
C MET A 29 0.55 25.75 17.21
N TYR A 30 -0.58 26.47 17.17
CA TYR A 30 -1.90 25.89 16.96
C TYR A 30 -2.59 26.43 15.71
N ALA A 31 -3.51 25.63 15.16
CA ALA A 31 -4.22 25.96 13.92
C ALA A 31 -4.90 27.33 13.97
N LYS A 32 -5.59 27.66 15.06
CA LYS A 32 -6.27 28.96 15.26
C LYS A 32 -5.34 30.16 15.08
N GLU A 33 -4.09 30.04 15.52
CA GLU A 33 -3.10 31.12 15.39
C GLU A 33 -2.70 31.31 13.92
N VAL A 34 -2.50 30.20 13.20
CA VAL A 34 -2.15 30.22 11.77
C VAL A 34 -3.27 30.82 10.92
N VAL A 35 -4.53 30.41 11.12
CA VAL A 35 -5.64 30.98 10.35
C VAL A 35 -5.91 32.46 10.67
N SER A 36 -5.51 32.93 11.86
CA SER A 36 -5.68 34.34 12.25
C SER A 36 -4.66 35.28 11.59
N GLY A 37 -3.69 34.77 10.84
CA GLY A 37 -2.62 35.57 10.22
C GLY A 37 -1.60 36.15 11.21
N ARG A 38 -1.69 35.78 12.49
CA ARG A 38 -0.81 36.30 13.57
C ARG A 38 0.60 35.72 13.54
N ILE A 39 0.90 34.76 12.68
CA ILE A 39 2.21 34.10 12.61
C ILE A 39 2.76 34.19 11.18
N PRO A 40 3.92 34.85 10.98
CA PRO A 40 4.56 34.84 9.67
C PRO A 40 5.06 33.43 9.32
N PRO A 41 4.85 32.96 8.07
CA PRO A 41 5.08 31.57 7.65
C PRO A 41 6.57 31.21 7.44
N LYS A 42 7.48 31.75 8.25
CA LYS A 42 8.93 31.47 8.16
C LYS A 42 9.37 30.32 9.08
N PHE A 43 8.70 29.17 9.02
CA PHE A 43 9.19 27.97 9.72
C PHE A 43 8.82 26.72 8.93
N GLY A 44 9.83 25.93 8.55
CA GLY A 44 9.67 24.53 8.13
C GLY A 44 9.86 23.63 9.35
N LEU A 45 9.01 22.62 9.52
CA LEU A 45 9.11 21.73 10.68
C LEU A 45 10.31 20.78 10.57
N ASP A 46 10.84 20.59 9.37
CA ASP A 46 12.05 19.83 9.07
C ASP A 46 13.35 20.44 9.65
N LEU A 47 13.30 21.65 10.25
CA LEU A 47 14.42 22.23 10.99
C LEU A 47 14.31 22.06 12.52
N THR A 48 13.33 21.29 13.01
CA THR A 48 13.14 21.05 14.44
C THR A 48 14.01 19.89 14.94
N SER A 49 14.62 20.04 16.12
CA SER A 49 15.34 18.96 16.80
C SER A 49 14.44 17.75 17.05
N GLU A 50 15.03 16.56 17.21
CA GLU A 50 14.29 15.34 17.54
C GLU A 50 13.42 15.51 18.80
N ASP A 51 13.88 16.28 19.79
CA ASP A 51 13.11 16.61 20.99
C ASP A 51 11.84 17.44 20.68
N ASN A 52 11.94 18.39 19.74
CA ASN A 52 10.81 19.19 19.31
C ASN A 52 9.81 18.36 18.49
N LYS A 53 10.28 17.45 17.64
CA LYS A 53 9.43 16.48 16.94
C LYS A 53 8.67 15.60 17.93
N ALA A 54 9.38 15.01 18.89
CA ALA A 54 8.80 14.19 19.95
C ALA A 54 7.77 14.97 20.75
N LYS A 55 8.10 16.20 21.18
CA LYS A 55 7.19 17.10 21.91
C LYS A 55 5.91 17.38 21.12
N LEU A 56 6.02 17.72 19.83
CA LEU A 56 4.86 17.97 18.98
C LEU A 56 3.99 16.71 18.85
N ALA A 57 4.60 15.57 18.51
CA ALA A 57 3.89 14.31 18.32
C ALA A 57 3.16 13.84 19.58
N ILE A 58 3.82 13.89 20.75
CA ILE A 58 3.21 13.52 22.04
C ILE A 58 1.98 14.38 22.33
N GLN A 59 2.07 15.70 22.13
CA GLN A 59 0.97 16.61 22.40
C GLN A 59 -0.22 16.37 21.46
N ARG A 60 0.06 16.05 20.19
CA ARG A 60 -0.97 15.68 19.22
C ARG A 60 -1.63 14.34 19.56
N ILE A 61 -0.85 13.34 19.99
CA ILE A 61 -1.34 11.99 20.31
C ILE A 61 -2.13 11.97 21.62
N LYS A 62 -1.77 12.79 22.63
CA LYS A 62 -2.53 12.90 23.89
C LYS A 62 -4.01 13.27 23.67
N LEU A 63 -4.30 14.02 22.61
CA LEU A 63 -5.65 14.46 22.26
C LEU A 63 -6.44 13.43 21.44
N GLU A 64 -5.82 12.35 20.95
CA GLU A 64 -6.56 11.27 20.31
C GLU A 64 -7.43 10.55 21.34
N PRO A 65 -8.71 10.24 21.09
CA PRO A 65 -9.58 9.62 22.10
C PRO A 65 -9.23 8.15 22.37
N ASP A 66 -9.13 7.31 21.33
CA ASP A 66 -8.90 5.86 21.46
C ASP A 66 -7.88 5.36 20.43
N LEU A 67 -6.61 5.71 20.64
CA LEU A 67 -5.52 5.36 19.73
C LEU A 67 -4.94 3.99 20.07
N LYS A 68 -5.06 3.06 19.13
CA LYS A 68 -4.31 1.80 19.07
C LYS A 68 -3.66 1.67 17.71
N ILE A 69 -2.33 1.56 17.68
CA ILE A 69 -1.55 1.43 16.44
C ILE A 69 -1.14 -0.02 16.25
N GLY A 70 -1.51 -0.60 15.10
CA GLY A 70 -1.02 -1.88 14.63
C GLY A 70 0.26 -1.70 13.81
N VAL A 71 1.23 -2.56 14.07
CA VAL A 71 2.47 -2.67 13.29
C VAL A 71 2.68 -4.15 12.97
N ILE A 72 2.75 -4.49 11.68
CA ILE A 72 3.06 -5.87 11.26
C ILE A 72 4.48 -6.22 11.74
N ASN A 73 4.65 -7.41 12.31
CA ASN A 73 5.80 -7.92 13.10
C ASN A 73 5.94 -7.44 14.55
N ALA A 74 5.22 -6.40 14.97
CA ALA A 74 5.46 -5.75 16.26
C ALA A 74 4.21 -5.70 17.16
N GLY A 75 3.03 -6.02 16.61
CA GLY A 75 1.79 -6.18 17.36
C GLY A 75 0.99 -4.89 17.46
N ILE A 76 0.26 -4.74 18.57
CA ILE A 76 -0.65 -3.63 18.82
C ILE A 76 -0.11 -2.80 19.97
N TYR A 77 0.07 -1.50 19.74
CA TYR A 77 0.51 -0.54 20.75
C TYR A 77 -0.65 0.35 21.18
N SER A 78 -0.87 0.45 22.48
CA SER A 78 -1.74 1.44 23.09
C SER A 78 -1.16 2.86 22.95
N LYS A 79 -2.02 3.88 23.08
CA LYS A 79 -1.61 5.29 23.13
C LYS A 79 -0.47 5.57 24.11
N ALA A 80 -0.50 4.96 25.30
CA ALA A 80 0.53 5.16 26.33
C ALA A 80 1.87 4.55 25.91
N GLU A 81 1.87 3.37 25.31
CA GLU A 81 3.07 2.72 24.79
C GLU A 81 3.66 3.50 23.61
N VAL A 82 2.83 4.01 22.70
CA VAL A 82 3.26 4.87 21.60
C VAL A 82 3.94 6.14 22.14
N ILE A 83 3.33 6.83 23.10
CA ILE A 83 3.94 7.99 23.77
C ILE A 83 5.28 7.60 24.40
N SER A 84 5.35 6.48 25.12
CA SER A 84 6.60 6.02 25.74
C SER A 84 7.71 5.76 24.72
N HIS A 85 7.37 5.18 23.57
CA HIS A 85 8.33 4.96 22.48
C HIS A 85 8.86 6.28 21.89
N ILE A 86 7.99 7.29 21.75
CA ILE A 86 8.37 8.63 21.30
C ILE A 86 9.29 9.32 22.33
N GLU A 87 8.94 9.27 23.62
CA GLU A 87 9.75 9.83 24.70
C GLU A 87 11.15 9.20 24.77
N LYS A 88 11.23 7.88 24.58
CA LYS A 88 12.49 7.12 24.54
C LYS A 88 13.22 7.25 23.20
N GLN A 89 12.63 7.93 22.21
CA GLN A 89 13.14 8.06 20.85
C GLN A 89 13.58 6.72 20.23
N THR A 90 12.80 5.65 20.44
CA THR A 90 13.08 4.37 19.77
C THR A 90 12.91 4.53 18.25
N SER A 91 13.38 3.57 17.45
CA SER A 91 13.17 3.62 15.99
C SER A 91 11.68 3.77 15.63
N PHE A 92 10.80 3.03 16.31
CA PHE A 92 9.35 3.18 16.17
C PHE A 92 8.86 4.56 16.64
N GLY A 93 9.31 5.04 17.79
CA GLY A 93 8.92 6.35 18.30
C GLY A 93 9.31 7.50 17.37
N LYS A 94 10.51 7.46 16.80
CA LYS A 94 10.99 8.42 15.79
C LYS A 94 10.14 8.38 14.53
N GLN A 95 9.81 7.18 14.05
CA GLN A 95 8.94 7.01 12.88
C GLN A 95 7.56 7.64 13.09
N ILE A 96 6.93 7.42 14.25
CA ILE A 96 5.63 8.02 14.57
C ILE A 96 5.75 9.55 14.74
N ALA A 97 6.82 10.02 15.39
CA ALA A 97 7.05 11.45 15.54
C ALA A 97 7.21 12.15 14.18
N ASP A 98 8.00 11.57 13.27
CA ASP A 98 8.16 12.07 11.91
C ASP A 98 6.84 12.07 11.13
N ALA A 99 5.99 11.03 11.29
CA ALA A 99 4.67 10.98 10.67
C ALA A 99 3.78 12.15 11.11
N GLU A 100 3.69 12.38 12.42
CA GLU A 100 2.90 13.46 12.99
C GLU A 100 3.41 14.85 12.58
N VAL A 101 4.73 15.04 12.57
CA VAL A 101 5.36 16.31 12.19
C VAL A 101 5.11 16.62 10.72
N LYS A 102 5.38 15.66 9.82
CA LYS A 102 5.13 15.82 8.38
C LYS A 102 3.66 16.13 8.11
N TYR A 103 2.75 15.44 8.81
CA TYR A 103 1.32 15.66 8.60
C TYR A 103 0.86 17.02 9.16
N ALA A 104 1.41 17.46 10.28
CA ALA A 104 1.19 18.82 10.79
C ALA A 104 1.62 19.89 9.78
N GLU A 105 2.77 19.70 9.12
CA GLU A 105 3.23 20.57 8.04
C GLU A 105 2.28 20.56 6.84
N TYR A 106 1.85 19.38 6.41
CA TYR A 106 0.87 19.21 5.35
C TYR A 106 -0.42 19.97 5.66
N MET A 107 -0.98 19.82 6.87
CA MET A 107 -2.17 20.55 7.29
C MET A 107 -1.96 22.06 7.32
N MET A 108 -0.83 22.53 7.84
CA MET A 108 -0.49 23.95 7.88
C MET A 108 -0.48 24.52 6.45
N ASN A 109 0.13 23.82 5.50
CA ASN A 109 0.14 24.22 4.10
C ASN A 109 -1.26 24.22 3.46
N GLN A 110 -2.16 23.30 3.86
CA GLN A 110 -3.57 23.33 3.43
C GLN A 110 -4.31 24.55 4.00
N MET A 111 -4.11 24.88 5.28
CA MET A 111 -4.74 26.03 5.93
C MET A 111 -4.30 27.35 5.30
N LEU A 112 -3.02 27.44 4.93
CA LEU A 112 -2.44 28.59 4.22
C LEU A 112 -2.80 28.63 2.73
N GLY A 113 -3.53 27.63 2.22
CA GLY A 113 -3.92 27.56 0.81
C GLY A 113 -2.76 27.28 -0.15
N LYS A 114 -1.60 26.85 0.35
CA LYS A 114 -0.42 26.51 -0.47
C LYS A 114 -0.58 25.18 -1.20
N ILE A 115 -1.35 24.26 -0.60
CA ILE A 115 -1.71 22.98 -1.22
C ILE A 115 -3.23 22.78 -1.14
N PRO A 116 -3.83 22.10 -2.14
CA PRO A 116 -5.27 21.86 -2.14
C PRO A 116 -5.70 20.91 -1.02
N VAL A 117 -6.96 21.06 -0.59
CA VAL A 117 -7.59 20.07 0.28
C VAL A 117 -7.91 18.84 -0.57
N ALA A 118 -7.51 17.66 -0.09
CA ALA A 118 -7.75 16.40 -0.80
C ALA A 118 -9.26 16.14 -0.97
N SER A 119 -9.63 15.57 -2.11
CA SER A 119 -11.01 15.17 -2.40
C SER A 119 -11.45 14.03 -1.47
N LEU A 120 -12.71 14.05 -1.05
CA LEU A 120 -13.36 12.93 -0.34
C LEU A 120 -13.88 11.85 -1.30
N ARG A 121 -13.76 12.05 -2.60
CA ARG A 121 -14.28 11.15 -3.63
C ARG A 121 -13.14 10.59 -4.46
N PHE A 122 -13.06 9.26 -4.47
CA PHE A 122 -12.33 8.50 -5.47
C PHE A 122 -13.35 7.89 -6.43
N VAL A 123 -13.12 8.06 -7.73
CA VAL A 123 -13.93 7.42 -8.76
C VAL A 123 -13.20 6.17 -9.18
N MET A 124 -13.80 5.00 -8.93
CA MET A 124 -13.24 3.74 -9.38
C MET A 124 -13.04 3.78 -10.91
N PRO A 125 -11.84 3.47 -11.40
CA PRO A 125 -11.62 3.39 -12.84
C PRO A 125 -12.48 2.28 -13.44
N LYS A 126 -12.97 2.51 -14.66
CA LYS A 126 -13.60 1.45 -15.44
C LYS A 126 -12.54 0.45 -15.89
N ALA A 127 -12.93 -0.82 -15.99
CA ALA A 127 -12.08 -1.84 -16.60
C ALA A 127 -11.67 -1.40 -18.01
N GLU A 128 -10.39 -1.55 -18.35
CA GLU A 128 -9.98 -1.38 -19.73
C GLU A 128 -10.65 -2.43 -20.60
N ALA A 129 -11.13 -1.98 -21.76
CA ALA A 129 -11.68 -2.88 -22.76
C ALA A 129 -10.61 -3.90 -23.11
N LEU A 130 -11.00 -5.18 -23.20
CA LEU A 130 -10.12 -6.17 -23.78
C LEU A 130 -9.79 -5.75 -25.23
N PRO A 131 -8.57 -6.04 -25.72
CA PRO A 131 -8.20 -5.74 -27.10
C PRO A 131 -9.29 -6.21 -28.06
N THR A 132 -9.65 -5.36 -29.02
CA THR A 132 -10.61 -5.75 -30.04
C THR A 132 -9.99 -6.88 -30.86
N ILE A 133 -10.59 -8.06 -30.77
CA ILE A 133 -10.12 -9.23 -31.52
C ILE A 133 -10.38 -8.95 -33.00
N PRO A 134 -9.37 -9.05 -33.89
CA PRO A 134 -9.58 -8.84 -35.31
C PRO A 134 -10.65 -9.79 -35.86
N LYS A 135 -11.49 -9.31 -36.78
CA LYS A 135 -12.67 -10.05 -37.24
C LYS A 135 -12.31 -11.35 -37.96
N GLU A 136 -11.11 -11.42 -38.50
CA GLU A 136 -10.56 -12.58 -39.20
C GLU A 136 -10.03 -13.67 -38.26
N TRP A 137 -9.90 -13.41 -36.96
CA TRP A 137 -9.44 -14.39 -35.99
C TRP A 137 -10.55 -15.39 -35.64
N LYS A 138 -10.23 -16.69 -35.70
CA LYS A 138 -11.12 -17.73 -35.18
C LYS A 138 -11.06 -17.73 -33.66
N ILE A 139 -12.14 -17.29 -33.02
CA ILE A 139 -12.24 -17.26 -31.57
C ILE A 139 -12.35 -18.70 -31.05
N ILE A 140 -11.45 -19.07 -30.14
CA ILE A 140 -11.53 -20.33 -29.42
C ILE A 140 -12.85 -20.38 -28.63
N PRO A 141 -13.60 -21.50 -28.63
CA PRO A 141 -14.83 -21.60 -27.86
C PRO A 141 -14.62 -21.25 -26.38
N LYS A 142 -15.55 -20.51 -25.77
CA LYS A 142 -15.45 -20.08 -24.36
C LYS A 142 -15.12 -21.20 -23.38
N ALA A 143 -15.62 -22.42 -23.64
CA ALA A 143 -15.32 -23.60 -22.82
C ALA A 143 -13.82 -23.92 -22.71
N GLN A 144 -13.03 -23.53 -23.71
CA GLN A 144 -11.58 -23.75 -23.76
C GLN A 144 -10.76 -22.54 -23.27
N TRP A 145 -11.39 -21.40 -22.95
CA TRP A 145 -10.67 -20.19 -22.49
C TRP A 145 -9.86 -20.44 -21.21
N LYS A 146 -10.27 -21.39 -20.37
CA LYS A 146 -9.52 -21.78 -19.17
C LYS A 146 -8.10 -22.29 -19.49
N LEU A 147 -7.87 -22.84 -20.68
CA LEU A 147 -6.53 -23.27 -21.14
C LEU A 147 -5.60 -22.09 -21.41
N PHE A 148 -6.17 -20.90 -21.65
CA PHE A 148 -5.45 -19.67 -22.04
C PHE A 148 -5.56 -18.56 -20.99
N SER A 149 -6.30 -18.80 -19.90
CA SER A 149 -6.44 -17.83 -18.82
C SER A 149 -5.10 -17.67 -18.09
N ASN A 150 -4.68 -16.43 -17.86
CA ASN A 150 -3.53 -16.20 -16.99
C ASN A 150 -3.93 -16.43 -15.54
N LYS A 151 -2.96 -16.87 -14.76
CA LYS A 151 -3.11 -17.18 -13.35
C LYS A 151 -2.61 -16.03 -12.48
N VAL A 152 -3.23 -15.88 -11.33
CA VAL A 152 -2.80 -14.97 -10.29
C VAL A 152 -2.58 -15.78 -9.02
N LEU A 153 -1.40 -15.65 -8.43
CA LEU A 153 -1.04 -16.31 -7.17
C LEU A 153 -1.26 -15.34 -6.01
N PHE A 154 -2.17 -15.69 -5.12
CA PHE A 154 -2.42 -14.98 -3.87
C PHE A 154 -1.84 -15.74 -2.67
N CYS A 155 -1.00 -15.06 -1.89
CA CYS A 155 -0.42 -15.55 -0.64
C CYS A 155 -0.99 -14.75 0.53
N GLU A 156 -2.07 -15.24 1.13
CA GLU A 156 -2.80 -14.51 2.17
C GLU A 156 -2.55 -15.19 3.52
N ASN A 157 -1.67 -14.62 4.35
CA ASN A 157 -1.45 -15.12 5.70
C ASN A 157 -2.69 -14.82 6.57
N THR A 158 -3.62 -15.77 6.62
CA THR A 158 -4.86 -15.71 7.41
C THR A 158 -4.72 -16.23 8.84
N THR A 159 -3.49 -16.51 9.29
CA THR A 159 -3.25 -17.20 10.58
C THR A 159 -2.62 -16.34 11.66
N ASP A 160 -1.99 -15.23 11.27
CA ASP A 160 -1.45 -14.27 12.23
C ASP A 160 -2.51 -13.24 12.63
N SER A 161 -2.52 -12.86 13.91
CA SER A 161 -3.53 -11.94 14.46
C SER A 161 -3.51 -10.56 13.81
N VAL A 162 -2.35 -10.09 13.36
CA VAL A 162 -2.20 -8.76 12.75
C VAL A 162 -2.53 -8.79 11.25
N THR A 163 -2.27 -9.89 10.56
CA THR A 163 -2.51 -10.00 9.10
C THR A 163 -3.89 -10.57 8.75
N ASN A 164 -4.54 -11.31 9.65
CA ASN A 164 -5.79 -12.01 9.34
C ASN A 164 -6.91 -11.07 8.87
N GLU A 165 -7.11 -9.91 9.52
CA GLU A 165 -8.21 -9.01 9.17
C GLU A 165 -8.06 -8.45 7.75
N VAL A 166 -6.85 -8.07 7.36
CA VAL A 166 -6.56 -7.54 6.03
C VAL A 166 -6.44 -8.62 4.96
N ALA A 167 -5.95 -9.81 5.30
CA ALA A 167 -6.05 -10.98 4.42
C ALA A 167 -7.53 -11.25 4.06
N ASN A 168 -8.43 -11.24 5.04
CA ASN A 168 -9.86 -11.40 4.81
C ASN A 168 -10.46 -10.23 4.02
N TYR A 169 -10.02 -9.00 4.26
CA TYR A 169 -10.40 -7.86 3.44
C TYR A 169 -10.03 -8.08 1.96
N ARG A 170 -8.79 -8.49 1.68
CA ARG A 170 -8.29 -8.74 0.33
C ARG A 170 -9.02 -9.89 -0.35
N ILE A 171 -9.26 -11.00 0.35
CA ILE A 171 -10.06 -12.13 -0.14
C ILE A 171 -11.46 -11.66 -0.56
N ASN A 172 -12.09 -10.78 0.22
CA ASN A 172 -13.46 -10.33 -0.05
C ASN A 172 -13.58 -9.19 -1.08
N ASN A 173 -12.54 -8.38 -1.26
CA ASN A 173 -12.62 -7.15 -2.06
C ASN A 173 -11.71 -7.16 -3.30
N VAL A 174 -10.60 -7.90 -3.29
CA VAL A 174 -9.61 -7.95 -4.38
C VAL A 174 -9.82 -9.18 -5.24
N HIS A 175 -9.89 -10.37 -4.63
CA HIS A 175 -9.97 -11.63 -5.39
C HIS A 175 -11.16 -11.66 -6.37
N PRO A 176 -12.39 -11.22 -5.99
CA PRO A 176 -13.51 -11.22 -6.92
C PRO A 176 -13.28 -10.31 -8.14
N VAL A 177 -12.48 -9.25 -8.03
CA VAL A 177 -12.16 -8.39 -9.18
C VAL A 177 -11.35 -9.16 -10.20
N PHE A 178 -10.33 -9.91 -9.78
CA PHE A 178 -9.54 -10.75 -10.69
C PHE A 178 -10.39 -11.88 -11.31
N GLU A 179 -11.21 -12.57 -10.52
CA GLU A 179 -12.10 -13.63 -11.03
C GLU A 179 -13.08 -13.08 -12.07
N ASN A 180 -13.74 -11.96 -11.77
CA ASN A 180 -14.68 -11.30 -12.68
C ASN A 180 -14.01 -10.77 -13.95
N ARG A 181 -12.69 -10.57 -13.93
CA ARG A 181 -11.90 -10.20 -15.11
C ARG A 181 -11.44 -11.41 -15.93
N GLY A 182 -11.60 -12.62 -15.40
CA GLY A 182 -11.33 -13.87 -16.13
C GLY A 182 -9.97 -14.50 -15.83
N PHE A 183 -9.28 -14.06 -14.77
CA PHE A 183 -8.08 -14.72 -14.28
C PHE A 183 -8.42 -16.02 -13.53
N GLU A 184 -7.55 -17.02 -13.62
CA GLU A 184 -7.58 -18.21 -12.76
C GLU A 184 -6.84 -17.89 -11.45
N LEU A 185 -7.50 -18.04 -10.30
CA LEU A 185 -6.88 -17.74 -9.01
C LEU A 185 -6.27 -18.98 -8.37
N ILE A 186 -4.99 -18.87 -8.01
CA ILE A 186 -4.30 -19.78 -7.10
C ILE A 186 -4.27 -19.10 -5.73
N LYS A 187 -5.00 -19.65 -4.76
CA LYS A 187 -5.14 -19.05 -3.42
C LYS A 187 -4.38 -19.91 -2.42
N LEU A 188 -3.30 -19.37 -1.86
CA LEU A 188 -2.58 -19.96 -0.74
C LEU A 188 -2.99 -19.22 0.54
N THR A 189 -3.71 -19.92 1.41
CA THR A 189 -4.23 -19.40 2.67
C THR A 189 -4.00 -20.42 3.78
N GLY A 190 -4.04 -19.99 5.05
CA GLY A 190 -3.86 -20.93 6.16
C GLY A 190 -2.53 -21.68 6.06
N VAL A 191 -2.54 -22.96 6.44
CA VAL A 191 -1.36 -23.84 6.35
C VAL A 191 -0.84 -24.04 4.92
N ASN A 192 -1.63 -23.72 3.89
CA ASN A 192 -1.19 -23.84 2.50
C ASN A 192 -0.31 -22.68 2.06
N ASP A 193 -0.28 -21.57 2.79
CA ASP A 193 0.58 -20.41 2.54
C ASP A 193 2.01 -20.67 3.05
N ASN A 194 2.69 -21.63 2.44
CA ASN A 194 4.02 -22.09 2.83
C ASN A 194 4.96 -22.18 1.63
N ARG A 195 6.27 -22.31 1.90
CA ARG A 195 7.32 -22.27 0.88
C ARG A 195 7.17 -23.32 -0.22
N SER A 196 6.81 -24.56 0.16
CA SER A 196 6.68 -25.68 -0.79
C SER A 196 5.57 -25.41 -1.81
N ASN A 197 4.38 -25.04 -1.30
CA ASN A 197 3.25 -24.71 -2.14
C ASN A 197 3.51 -23.45 -2.97
N PHE A 198 4.08 -22.41 -2.37
CA PHE A 198 4.45 -21.19 -3.10
C PHE A 198 5.37 -21.51 -4.27
N ALA A 199 6.51 -22.17 -4.03
CA ALA A 199 7.50 -22.44 -5.06
C ALA A 199 6.94 -23.30 -6.21
N ALA A 200 6.08 -24.28 -5.88
CA ALA A 200 5.43 -25.11 -6.88
C ALA A 200 4.47 -24.30 -7.78
N ARG A 201 3.73 -23.35 -7.20
CA ARG A 201 2.72 -22.56 -7.91
C ARG A 201 3.31 -21.37 -8.66
N ALA A 202 4.28 -20.70 -8.08
CA ALA A 202 4.89 -19.49 -8.64
C ALA A 202 5.63 -19.75 -9.97
N LYS A 203 6.14 -20.98 -10.16
CA LYS A 203 6.80 -21.43 -11.40
C LYS A 203 5.83 -21.81 -12.52
N GLU A 204 4.52 -21.83 -12.27
CA GLU A 204 3.56 -22.12 -13.33
C GLU A 204 3.63 -21.02 -14.40
N SER A 205 3.90 -21.38 -15.66
CA SER A 205 4.20 -20.45 -16.77
C SER A 205 3.12 -19.40 -17.10
N ARG A 206 1.93 -19.53 -16.51
CA ARG A 206 0.81 -18.61 -16.66
C ARG A 206 0.60 -17.71 -15.45
N VAL A 207 1.38 -17.84 -14.38
CA VAL A 207 1.37 -16.90 -13.26
C VAL A 207 2.00 -15.60 -13.74
N VAL A 208 1.17 -14.58 -13.94
CA VAL A 208 1.59 -13.26 -14.40
C VAL A 208 1.52 -12.19 -13.31
N TYR A 209 0.91 -12.56 -12.18
CA TYR A 209 0.72 -11.68 -11.05
C TYR A 209 0.86 -12.48 -9.75
N ILE A 210 1.68 -11.97 -8.83
CA ILE A 210 1.85 -12.51 -7.49
C ILE A 210 1.47 -11.41 -6.52
N SER A 211 0.54 -11.68 -5.63
CA SER A 211 0.12 -10.73 -4.62
C SER A 211 0.00 -11.41 -3.27
N GLY A 212 0.31 -10.70 -2.19
CA GLY A 212 0.20 -11.32 -0.89
C GLY A 212 0.30 -10.37 0.28
N ILE A 213 -0.10 -10.89 1.42
CA ILE A 213 0.07 -10.27 2.71
C ILE A 213 0.73 -11.25 3.67
N GLY A 214 1.69 -10.73 4.41
CA GLY A 214 2.36 -11.46 5.46
C GLY A 214 3.37 -10.59 6.16
N HIS A 215 4.09 -11.21 7.08
CA HIS A 215 5.26 -10.58 7.69
C HIS A 215 6.38 -10.44 6.66
N GLY A 216 7.36 -9.61 7.01
CA GLY A 216 8.52 -9.38 6.17
C GLY A 216 9.55 -8.48 6.82
N ASN A 217 10.70 -8.47 6.18
CA ASN A 217 11.82 -7.58 6.47
C ASN A 217 12.41 -7.11 5.12
N TYR A 218 13.60 -6.54 5.13
CA TYR A 218 14.20 -6.03 3.90
C TYR A 218 14.46 -7.10 2.82
N ASP A 219 14.82 -8.32 3.21
CA ASP A 219 15.27 -9.39 2.32
C ASP A 219 14.30 -10.57 2.18
N ASN A 220 13.17 -10.56 2.90
CA ASN A 220 12.31 -11.72 3.08
C ASN A 220 10.82 -11.36 3.15
N PHE A 221 10.01 -12.12 2.43
CA PHE A 221 8.55 -12.17 2.53
C PHE A 221 8.12 -13.55 3.06
N THR A 222 7.19 -13.57 4.02
CA THR A 222 6.78 -14.81 4.70
C THR A 222 5.27 -15.06 4.63
N GLY A 223 4.88 -16.32 4.67
CA GLY A 223 3.50 -16.78 4.78
C GLY A 223 3.15 -17.31 6.17
N HIS A 224 2.36 -18.38 6.21
CA HIS A 224 1.94 -19.07 7.43
C HIS A 224 3.12 -19.47 8.32
N GLY A 225 2.98 -19.24 9.63
CA GLY A 225 3.99 -19.60 10.62
C GLY A 225 5.35 -18.93 10.40
N ASN A 226 5.38 -17.76 9.75
CA ASN A 226 6.61 -17.08 9.32
C ASN A 226 7.47 -17.89 8.33
N ALA A 227 6.88 -18.84 7.60
CA ALA A 227 7.58 -19.57 6.55
C ALA A 227 8.06 -18.59 5.47
N SER A 228 9.37 -18.48 5.28
CA SER A 228 9.95 -17.67 4.20
C SER A 228 9.44 -18.17 2.86
N LEU A 229 8.71 -17.32 2.13
CA LEU A 229 8.22 -17.62 0.78
C LEU A 229 9.17 -17.10 -0.27
N ILE A 230 9.69 -15.88 -0.12
CA ILE A 230 10.68 -15.32 -1.05
C ILE A 230 11.76 -14.66 -0.20
N ARG A 231 13.01 -15.10 -0.37
CA ARG A 231 14.16 -14.52 0.33
C ARG A 231 15.34 -14.30 -0.62
N VAL A 232 15.91 -13.10 -0.60
CA VAL A 232 17.09 -12.74 -1.42
C VAL A 232 18.17 -13.82 -1.28
N GLY A 233 18.58 -14.39 -2.42
CA GLY A 233 19.59 -15.45 -2.48
C GLY A 233 19.10 -16.88 -2.18
N SER A 234 17.79 -17.09 -1.95
CA SER A 234 17.25 -18.40 -1.56
C SER A 234 15.95 -18.81 -2.27
N TYR A 235 15.50 -18.07 -3.28
CA TYR A 235 14.41 -18.48 -4.17
C TYR A 235 14.93 -18.72 -5.60
N ASP A 236 14.22 -19.56 -6.37
CA ASP A 236 14.50 -19.79 -7.78
C ASP A 236 13.97 -18.61 -8.61
N PRO A 237 14.80 -17.95 -9.46
CA PRO A 237 14.35 -16.83 -10.30
C PRO A 237 13.10 -17.12 -11.13
N THR A 238 12.86 -18.37 -11.53
CA THR A 238 11.66 -18.78 -12.28
C THR A 238 10.36 -18.60 -11.50
N GLU A 239 10.41 -18.39 -10.19
CA GLU A 239 9.24 -18.12 -9.35
C GLU A 239 8.72 -16.69 -9.48
N VAL A 240 9.54 -15.76 -9.95
CA VAL A 240 9.17 -14.34 -10.10
C VAL A 240 9.23 -13.88 -11.55
N ASP A 241 9.76 -14.72 -12.43
CA ASP A 241 9.98 -14.39 -13.84
C ASP A 241 8.66 -14.00 -14.53
N HIS A 242 8.72 -12.92 -15.28
CA HIS A 242 7.60 -12.32 -16.02
C HIS A 242 6.35 -11.96 -15.18
N SER A 243 6.44 -12.00 -13.85
CA SER A 243 5.34 -11.63 -12.96
C SER A 243 5.41 -10.16 -12.55
N SER A 244 4.26 -9.52 -12.41
CA SER A 244 4.14 -8.31 -11.60
C SER A 244 3.81 -8.69 -10.15
N ILE A 245 4.48 -8.07 -9.20
CA ILE A 245 4.44 -8.47 -7.79
C ILE A 245 3.93 -7.32 -6.93
N HIS A 246 3.01 -7.62 -6.01
CA HIS A 246 2.60 -6.71 -4.95
C HIS A 246 2.63 -7.40 -3.59
N LEU A 247 3.45 -6.90 -2.67
CA LEU A 247 3.53 -7.46 -1.32
C LEU A 247 3.11 -6.41 -0.29
N LEU A 248 1.98 -6.66 0.38
CA LEU A 248 1.64 -5.99 1.61
C LEU A 248 2.43 -6.63 2.75
N SER A 249 3.72 -6.31 2.80
CA SER A 249 4.67 -6.87 3.74
C SER A 249 5.76 -5.85 4.06
N CYS A 250 6.00 -5.62 5.35
CA CYS A 250 6.92 -4.59 5.83
C CYS A 250 8.30 -4.71 5.19
N ARG A 251 8.89 -3.57 4.81
CA ARG A 251 10.30 -3.42 4.40
C ARG A 251 10.75 -4.13 3.12
N THR A 252 9.93 -4.99 2.54
CA THR A 252 10.24 -5.76 1.32
C THR A 252 10.60 -4.87 0.13
N GLY A 253 10.09 -3.63 0.07
CA GLY A 253 10.36 -2.69 -1.01
C GLY A 253 11.79 -2.18 -1.07
N ARG A 254 12.63 -2.37 -0.05
CA ARG A 254 14.02 -1.88 -0.08
C ARG A 254 14.96 -2.81 -0.83
N ASP A 255 15.05 -4.08 -0.43
CA ASP A 255 16.04 -5.02 -0.98
C ASP A 255 15.37 -6.14 -1.79
N LEU A 256 14.32 -6.76 -1.24
CA LEU A 256 13.60 -7.85 -1.91
C LEU A 256 12.96 -7.39 -3.22
N GLY A 257 12.28 -6.24 -3.23
CA GLY A 257 11.64 -5.69 -4.43
C GLY A 257 12.61 -5.56 -5.61
N PRO A 258 13.69 -4.76 -5.49
CA PRO A 258 14.71 -4.66 -6.52
C PRO A 258 15.34 -6.00 -6.90
N ASN A 259 15.53 -6.89 -5.93
CA ASN A 259 16.04 -8.22 -6.20
C ASN A 259 15.10 -9.03 -7.12
N THR A 260 13.78 -9.07 -6.85
CA THR A 260 12.81 -9.78 -7.70
C THR A 260 12.79 -9.24 -9.13
N VAL A 261 12.86 -7.92 -9.31
CA VAL A 261 12.94 -7.28 -10.64
C VAL A 261 14.22 -7.67 -11.36
N SER A 262 15.36 -7.67 -10.66
CA SER A 262 16.63 -8.13 -11.24
C SER A 262 16.64 -9.62 -11.62
N LYS A 263 15.65 -10.39 -11.15
CA LYS A 263 15.47 -11.83 -11.42
C LYS A 263 14.34 -12.16 -12.39
N GLY A 264 13.74 -11.15 -13.03
CA GLY A 264 12.77 -11.34 -14.11
C GLY A 264 11.37 -10.79 -13.84
N ALA A 265 11.09 -10.34 -12.61
CA ALA A 265 9.80 -9.69 -12.33
C ALA A 265 9.65 -8.39 -13.15
N VAL A 266 8.47 -8.19 -13.72
CA VAL A 266 8.16 -7.05 -14.61
C VAL A 266 7.96 -5.77 -13.81
N SER A 267 7.36 -5.89 -12.63
CA SER A 267 7.17 -4.79 -11.67
C SER A 267 7.05 -5.31 -10.25
N PHE A 268 7.38 -4.46 -9.28
CA PHE A 268 7.22 -4.73 -7.86
C PHE A 268 6.58 -3.53 -7.16
N MET A 269 5.60 -3.78 -6.29
CA MET A 269 5.05 -2.80 -5.34
C MET A 269 5.17 -3.34 -3.92
N GLY A 270 5.66 -2.52 -2.98
CA GLY A 270 5.72 -2.83 -1.56
C GLY A 270 6.21 -1.63 -0.76
N TYR A 271 6.68 -1.84 0.48
CA TYR A 271 7.06 -0.74 1.39
C TYR A 271 8.53 -0.82 1.78
N THR A 272 9.24 0.31 1.84
CA THR A 272 10.65 0.32 2.30
C THR A 272 10.81 0.26 3.80
N GLU A 273 9.79 0.64 4.55
CA GLU A 273 9.79 0.60 6.01
C GLU A 273 8.56 -0.15 6.52
N ASN A 274 8.42 -0.25 7.84
CA ASN A 274 7.18 -0.71 8.44
C ASN A 274 6.07 0.29 8.11
N PHE A 275 4.96 -0.18 7.56
CA PHE A 275 3.74 0.62 7.53
C PHE A 275 2.96 0.44 8.84
N THR A 276 2.10 1.39 9.16
CA THR A 276 1.41 1.44 10.46
C THR A 276 -0.03 1.92 10.29
N PHE A 277 -0.96 1.34 11.04
CA PHE A 277 -2.36 1.73 10.92
C PHE A 277 -3.02 1.84 12.30
N THR A 278 -4.07 2.65 12.41
CA THR A 278 -4.90 2.65 13.60
C THR A 278 -5.96 1.57 13.47
N TRP A 279 -6.19 0.76 14.51
CA TRP A 279 -7.17 -0.32 14.43
C TRP A 279 -8.60 0.18 14.20
N ALA A 280 -8.95 1.33 14.77
CA ALA A 280 -10.27 1.93 14.58
C ALA A 280 -10.54 2.34 13.12
N ASN A 281 -9.52 2.52 12.29
CA ASN A 281 -9.64 2.97 10.89
C ASN A 281 -8.75 2.16 9.93
N SER A 282 -8.44 0.92 10.28
CA SER A 282 -7.51 0.06 9.52
C SER A 282 -8.00 -0.19 8.08
N THR A 283 -9.32 -0.25 7.89
CA THR A 283 -9.96 -0.39 6.57
C THR A 283 -9.61 0.74 5.60
N LEU A 284 -9.27 1.95 6.06
CA LEU A 284 -8.80 3.04 5.19
C LEU A 284 -7.46 2.68 4.55
N PHE A 285 -6.55 2.10 5.33
CA PHE A 285 -5.25 1.63 4.84
C PHE A 285 -5.44 0.44 3.89
N TRP A 286 -6.23 -0.57 4.27
CA TRP A 286 -6.43 -1.75 3.41
C TRP A 286 -7.04 -1.40 2.07
N LYS A 287 -8.02 -0.48 2.06
CA LYS A 287 -8.64 0.00 0.83
C LYS A 287 -7.63 0.71 -0.08
N ALA A 288 -6.76 1.53 0.49
CA ALA A 288 -5.77 2.29 -0.27
C ALA A 288 -4.67 1.40 -0.85
N ASP A 289 -4.15 0.46 -0.06
CA ASP A 289 -3.17 -0.53 -0.49
C ASP A 289 -3.74 -1.47 -1.57
N SER A 290 -4.89 -2.10 -1.29
CA SER A 290 -5.57 -3.03 -2.19
C SER A 290 -5.99 -2.41 -3.52
N GLN A 291 -6.10 -1.08 -3.59
CA GLN A 291 -6.40 -0.36 -4.82
C GLN A 291 -5.37 -0.63 -5.92
N TYR A 292 -4.10 -0.92 -5.57
CA TYR A 292 -3.07 -1.26 -6.56
C TYR A 292 -3.46 -2.55 -7.28
N ASP A 293 -3.73 -3.61 -6.52
CA ASP A 293 -4.14 -4.92 -7.05
C ASP A 293 -5.41 -4.82 -7.90
N ILE A 294 -6.43 -4.09 -7.41
CA ILE A 294 -7.69 -3.88 -8.13
C ILE A 294 -7.41 -3.18 -9.47
N SER A 295 -6.55 -2.17 -9.48
CA SER A 295 -6.22 -1.41 -10.70
C SER A 295 -5.47 -2.26 -11.71
N MET A 296 -4.51 -3.09 -11.25
CA MET A 296 -3.81 -4.06 -12.09
C MET A 296 -4.78 -5.07 -12.71
N ALA A 297 -5.72 -5.63 -11.93
CA ALA A 297 -6.76 -6.54 -12.44
C ALA A 297 -7.65 -5.89 -13.52
N LEU A 298 -7.91 -4.59 -13.40
CA LEU A 298 -8.68 -3.81 -14.36
C LEU A 298 -7.91 -3.53 -15.66
N GLY A 299 -6.67 -4.01 -15.79
CA GLY A 299 -5.83 -3.91 -16.99
C GLY A 299 -4.97 -2.64 -17.03
N ARG A 300 -4.96 -1.85 -15.95
CA ARG A 300 -4.19 -0.60 -15.89
C ARG A 300 -2.69 -0.89 -15.82
N THR A 301 -1.91 0.11 -16.22
CA THR A 301 -0.45 0.08 -16.03
C THR A 301 -0.07 0.23 -14.56
N ALA A 302 1.11 -0.24 -14.17
CA ALA A 302 1.63 -0.08 -12.81
C ALA A 302 1.68 1.39 -12.38
N GLN A 303 2.05 2.32 -13.27
CA GLN A 303 2.00 3.76 -12.97
C GLN A 303 0.59 4.25 -12.63
N GLN A 304 -0.41 3.83 -13.40
CA GLN A 304 -1.80 4.19 -13.14
C GLN A 304 -2.32 3.55 -11.85
N ALA A 305 -1.97 2.29 -11.59
CA ALA A 305 -2.35 1.59 -10.36
C ALA A 305 -1.77 2.28 -9.11
N VAL A 306 -0.50 2.70 -9.14
CA VAL A 306 0.12 3.50 -8.07
C VAL A 306 -0.62 4.82 -7.86
N SER A 307 -0.97 5.51 -8.95
CA SER A 307 -1.68 6.79 -8.88
C SER A 307 -3.07 6.62 -8.24
N ASP A 308 -3.75 5.52 -8.54
CA ASP A 308 -5.06 5.19 -7.95
C ASP A 308 -4.94 4.87 -6.45
N SER A 309 -3.91 4.11 -6.03
CA SER A 309 -3.62 3.88 -4.61
C SER A 309 -3.32 5.18 -3.87
N VAL A 310 -2.48 6.06 -4.43
CA VAL A 310 -2.19 7.39 -3.86
C VAL A 310 -3.48 8.20 -3.70
N ALA A 311 -4.38 8.15 -4.69
CA ALA A 311 -5.66 8.83 -4.61
C ALA A 311 -6.55 8.26 -3.48
N GLN A 312 -6.57 6.95 -3.27
CA GLN A 312 -7.30 6.34 -2.14
C GLN A 312 -6.69 6.69 -0.78
N PHE A 313 -5.36 6.74 -0.65
CA PHE A 313 -4.72 7.25 0.56
C PHE A 313 -5.16 8.70 0.84
N ASN A 314 -5.20 9.54 -0.19
CA ASN A 314 -5.65 10.93 -0.06
C ASN A 314 -7.12 11.04 0.36
N VAL A 315 -8.01 10.18 -0.15
CA VAL A 315 -9.40 10.08 0.31
C VAL A 315 -9.46 9.63 1.78
N GLY A 316 -8.68 8.63 2.15
CA GLY A 316 -8.57 8.15 3.53
C GLY A 316 -8.19 9.28 4.48
N MET A 317 -7.11 10.01 4.18
CA MET A 317 -6.66 11.16 4.97
C MET A 317 -7.72 12.27 5.05
N ALA A 318 -8.41 12.56 3.94
CA ALA A 318 -9.47 13.57 3.90
C ALA A 318 -10.69 13.19 4.75
N SER A 319 -10.93 11.89 4.96
CA SER A 319 -12.05 11.38 5.77
C SER A 319 -11.81 11.48 7.28
N VAL A 320 -10.55 11.56 7.72
CA VAL A 320 -10.14 11.64 9.14
C VAL A 320 -9.13 12.78 9.35
N PRO A 321 -9.43 14.01 8.89
CA PRO A 321 -8.45 15.09 8.84
C PRO A 321 -8.03 15.51 10.25
N GLY A 322 -6.74 15.82 10.43
CA GLY A 322 -6.20 16.24 11.73
C GLY A 322 -5.88 15.11 12.71
N THR A 323 -6.20 13.86 12.36
CA THR A 323 -5.97 12.71 13.25
C THR A 323 -4.61 12.06 13.03
N THR A 324 -4.16 11.26 14.00
CA THR A 324 -3.00 10.37 13.87
C THR A 324 -3.23 9.37 12.73
N THR A 325 -4.45 8.87 12.53
CA THR A 325 -4.79 8.01 11.38
C THR A 325 -4.39 8.67 10.05
N ALA A 326 -4.71 9.95 9.84
CA ALA A 326 -4.33 10.63 8.61
C ALA A 326 -2.80 10.82 8.50
N ALA A 327 -2.10 11.03 9.61
CA ALA A 327 -0.64 11.08 9.62
C ALA A 327 0.00 9.76 9.20
N LEU A 328 -0.50 8.63 9.72
CA LEU A 328 -0.01 7.30 9.36
C LEU A 328 -0.33 6.95 7.90
N LEU A 329 -1.55 7.24 7.42
CA LEU A 329 -1.92 7.07 6.01
C LEU A 329 -0.99 7.86 5.07
N MET A 330 -0.60 9.08 5.46
CA MET A 330 0.35 9.88 4.69
C MET A 330 1.73 9.24 4.67
N GLN A 331 2.20 8.79 5.84
CA GLN A 331 3.50 8.13 5.96
C GLN A 331 3.54 6.85 5.13
N ASP A 332 2.55 5.98 5.25
CA ASP A 332 2.49 4.71 4.53
C ASP A 332 2.50 4.93 3.01
N ARG A 333 1.70 5.89 2.53
CA ARG A 333 1.70 6.32 1.11
C ARG A 333 3.11 6.70 0.64
N ASP A 334 3.86 7.42 1.46
CA ASP A 334 5.19 7.93 1.11
C ASP A 334 6.29 6.85 1.27
N LEU A 335 6.02 5.79 2.05
CA LEU A 335 6.89 4.62 2.22
C LEU A 335 6.72 3.57 1.10
N MET A 336 5.65 3.66 0.32
CA MET A 336 5.42 2.81 -0.84
C MET A 336 6.55 2.96 -1.86
N ARG A 337 7.05 1.85 -2.40
CA ARG A 337 7.94 1.79 -3.55
C ARG A 337 7.33 0.96 -4.66
N SER A 338 7.53 1.44 -5.87
CA SER A 338 6.92 0.90 -7.08
C SER A 338 7.74 1.33 -8.31
N PRO A 339 7.37 0.94 -9.55
CA PRO A 339 8.01 1.48 -10.76
C PRO A 339 8.04 3.01 -10.85
N MET A 340 7.20 3.70 -10.08
CA MET A 340 7.21 5.17 -9.98
C MET A 340 8.39 5.71 -9.18
N SER A 341 8.96 4.91 -8.27
CA SER A 341 10.12 5.26 -7.45
C SER A 341 11.45 5.09 -8.18
N GLY A 342 11.48 4.36 -9.30
CA GLY A 342 12.67 4.16 -10.11
C GLY A 342 12.67 2.82 -10.83
N ILE A 343 13.60 2.66 -11.77
CA ILE A 343 13.72 1.43 -12.60
C ILE A 343 14.04 0.17 -11.78
N ALA A 344 14.60 0.33 -10.57
CA ALA A 344 14.89 -0.77 -9.67
C ALA A 344 13.62 -1.56 -9.28
N TRP A 345 12.44 -0.93 -9.34
CA TRP A 345 11.15 -1.58 -9.03
C TRP A 345 10.35 -1.97 -10.28
N GLY A 346 10.99 -1.95 -11.45
CA GLY A 346 10.43 -2.47 -12.70
C GLY A 346 9.80 -1.41 -13.60
N SER A 347 8.93 -1.85 -14.51
CA SER A 347 8.40 -1.01 -15.58
C SER A 347 7.12 -0.25 -15.19
N LYS A 348 7.09 1.05 -15.47
CA LYS A 348 5.90 1.90 -15.29
C LYS A 348 4.72 1.47 -16.16
N THR A 349 5.00 0.86 -17.31
CA THR A 349 4.00 0.40 -18.27
C THR A 349 3.66 -1.09 -18.10
N ALA A 350 4.19 -1.74 -17.06
CA ALA A 350 3.83 -3.11 -16.72
C ALA A 350 2.31 -3.21 -16.58
N LYS A 351 1.72 -4.24 -17.19
CA LYS A 351 0.29 -4.52 -17.16
C LYS A 351 0.09 -6.03 -17.16
N ILE A 352 -1.04 -6.46 -16.64
CA ILE A 352 -1.47 -7.87 -16.70
C ILE A 352 -2.74 -7.98 -17.53
N GLN A 353 -2.96 -9.16 -18.10
CA GLN A 353 -4.16 -9.45 -18.88
C GLN A 353 -4.71 -10.82 -18.49
N PRO A 354 -6.03 -11.02 -18.48
CA PRO A 354 -6.66 -12.26 -18.04
C PRO A 354 -6.45 -13.43 -19.00
N TYR A 355 -6.05 -13.17 -20.25
CA TYR A 355 -5.88 -14.19 -21.27
C TYR A 355 -4.56 -13.99 -22.01
N LEU A 356 -3.93 -15.11 -22.38
CA LEU A 356 -2.84 -15.11 -23.34
C LEU A 356 -3.41 -14.83 -24.74
N PHE A 357 -2.92 -13.77 -25.37
CA PHE A 357 -3.17 -13.51 -26.78
C PHE A 357 -1.99 -14.06 -27.59
N TYR A 358 -2.18 -15.21 -28.22
CA TYR A 358 -1.25 -15.75 -29.21
C TYR A 358 -1.80 -15.48 -30.60
N ASN A 359 -1.00 -14.85 -31.45
CA ASN A 359 -1.24 -14.90 -32.89
C ASN A 359 -0.67 -16.23 -33.38
N MET A 360 -1.53 -17.24 -33.54
CA MET A 360 -1.14 -18.50 -34.14
C MET A 360 -1.30 -18.41 -35.65
N THR A 361 -0.21 -18.58 -36.39
CA THR A 361 -0.30 -18.78 -37.84
C THR A 361 -0.80 -20.20 -38.14
N LEU A 362 -1.33 -20.43 -39.36
CA LEU A 362 -1.72 -21.77 -39.82
C LEU A 362 -0.55 -22.78 -39.81
N ALA A 363 0.69 -22.30 -39.92
CA ALA A 363 1.90 -23.11 -39.80
C ALA A 363 2.13 -23.60 -38.35
N ASP A 364 1.79 -22.80 -37.34
CA ASP A 364 1.92 -23.17 -35.92
C ASP A 364 0.93 -24.27 -35.53
N TYR A 365 -0.23 -24.33 -36.20
CA TYR A 365 -1.27 -25.33 -35.94
C TYR A 365 -0.94 -26.70 -36.53
N THR A 366 -0.17 -26.75 -37.62
CA THR A 366 0.19 -27.99 -38.32
C THR A 366 1.36 -28.73 -37.68
N ILE A 367 2.23 -28.03 -36.94
CA ILE A 367 3.42 -28.63 -36.30
C ILE A 367 3.09 -29.41 -35.00
N ARG A 368 1.93 -29.17 -34.36
CA ARG A 368 1.55 -29.85 -33.09
C ARG A 368 0.60 -31.04 -33.25
N ARG A 369 0.36 -31.49 -34.48
CA ARG A 369 -0.31 -32.78 -34.76
C ARG A 369 0.70 -33.83 -35.20
N PHE A 370 1.69 -34.14 -34.37
CA PHE A 370 2.49 -35.36 -34.46
C PHE A 370 2.85 -35.84 -33.06
#